data_AF-A0A418X309-F1
#
_entry.id   AF-A0A418X309-F1
#
_cell.length_a   1.000
_cell.length_b   1.000
_cell.length_c   1.000
_cell.angle_alpha   90.00
_cell.angle_beta   90.00
_cell.angle_gamma   90.00
#
_symmetry.space_group_name_H-M   'P 1'
#
loop_
_entity.id
_entity.type
_entity.pdbx_description
1 polymer ?
#
loop_
_entity_poly.entity_id
_entity_poly.type
_entity_poly.pdbx_seq_one_letter_code
_entity_poly.pdbx_strand_id
1 'polypeptide(L)'
;MTQDEILDMFRQQADSMPPESPTLNAVILELAQILAQSRGRLPEETFETLVRIGAVLYKEGRNRFDARSDVAEIMKKSAEDRGNE
;
A
#
# COMPACT_ATOMS: atom_id res chain seq x y z
N MET A 1 16.26 8.87 -19.46
CA MET A 1 15.36 8.96 -18.30
C MET A 1 16.15 8.54 -17.08
N THR A 2 16.35 9.48 -16.17
CA THR A 2 17.10 9.40 -14.92
C THR A 2 16.14 9.17 -13.75
N GLN A 3 16.68 8.85 -12.58
CA GLN A 3 15.87 8.70 -11.37
C GLN A 3 15.13 10.00 -11.01
N ASP A 4 15.78 11.16 -11.16
CA ASP A 4 15.17 12.45 -10.85
C ASP A 4 14.01 12.78 -11.79
N GLU A 5 14.15 12.51 -13.09
CA GLU A 5 13.07 12.67 -14.06
C GLU A 5 11.86 11.79 -13.71
N ILE A 6 12.09 10.55 -13.25
CA ILE A 6 11.01 9.66 -12.78
C ILE A 6 10.34 10.19 -11.51
N LEU A 7 11.10 10.73 -10.56
CA LEU A 7 10.56 11.31 -9.33
C LEU A 7 9.67 12.52 -9.63
N ASP A 8 10.05 13.35 -10.59
CA ASP A 8 9.23 14.49 -11.01
C ASP A 8 7.92 14.04 -11.65
N MET A 9 7.94 12.98 -12.46
CA MET A 9 6.71 12.38 -13.00
C MET A 9 5.79 11.86 -11.88
N PHE A 10 6.35 11.23 -10.83
CA PHE A 10 5.57 10.77 -9.69
C PHE A 10 4.90 11.93 -8.94
N ARG A 11 5.61 13.05 -8.74
CA ARG A 11 5.07 14.25 -8.10
C ARG A 11 3.93 14.84 -8.92
N GLN A 12 4.13 15.03 -10.22
CA GLN A 12 3.10 15.55 -11.13
C GLN A 12 1.84 14.68 -11.16
N GLN A 13 2.01 13.35 -11.18
CA GLN A 13 0.89 12.44 -11.12
C GLN A 13 0.16 12.54 -9.78
N ALA A 14 0.87 12.60 -8.66
CA ALA A 14 0.29 12.74 -7.33
C ALA A 14 -0.51 14.05 -7.18
N ASP A 15 0.01 15.17 -7.68
CA ASP A 15 -0.66 16.47 -7.67
C ASP A 15 -1.93 16.47 -8.53
N SER A 16 -2.00 15.59 -9.52
CA SER A 16 -3.14 15.44 -10.44
C SER A 16 -4.18 14.43 -9.96
N MET A 17 -3.90 13.67 -8.88
CA MET A 17 -4.85 12.67 -8.37
C MET A 17 -6.02 13.33 -7.62
N PRO A 18 -7.24 12.82 -7.77
CA PRO A 18 -8.36 13.25 -6.94
C PRO A 18 -8.09 12.97 -5.45
N PRO A 19 -8.71 13.75 -4.53
CA PRO A 19 -8.51 13.58 -3.09
C PRO A 19 -8.94 12.21 -2.57
N GLU A 20 -9.84 11.53 -3.30
CA GLU A 20 -10.15 10.11 -3.13
C GLU A 20 -9.07 9.25 -3.78
N SER A 21 -7.86 9.31 -3.22
CA SER A 21 -6.77 8.46 -3.69
C SER A 21 -7.06 6.98 -3.36
N PRO A 22 -6.72 6.03 -4.25
CA PRO A 22 -6.91 4.62 -3.98
C PRO A 22 -6.20 4.20 -2.69
N THR A 23 -6.83 3.30 -1.94
CA THR A 23 -6.22 2.76 -0.72
C THR A 23 -4.91 2.05 -1.08
N LEU A 24 -3.94 2.05 -0.15
CA LEU A 24 -2.67 1.35 -0.34
C LEU A 24 -2.88 -0.13 -0.73
N ASN A 25 -3.93 -0.78 -0.20
CA ASN A 25 -4.32 -2.14 -0.57
C ASN A 25 -4.71 -2.27 -2.05
N ALA A 26 -5.49 -1.31 -2.58
CA ALA A 26 -5.87 -1.31 -3.98
C ALA A 26 -4.64 -1.17 -4.89
N VAL A 27 -3.69 -0.28 -4.53
CA VAL A 27 -2.43 -0.10 -5.25
C VAL A 27 -1.56 -1.37 -5.22
N ILE A 28 -1.50 -2.07 -4.09
CA ILE A 28 -0.77 -3.35 -3.98
C ILE A 28 -1.39 -4.43 -4.88
N LEU A 29 -2.72 -4.53 -4.92
CA LEU A 29 -3.42 -5.49 -5.78
C LEU A 29 -3.19 -5.18 -7.27
N GLU A 30 -3.21 -3.91 -7.65
CA GLU A 30 -2.91 -3.48 -9.02
C GLU A 30 -1.47 -3.84 -9.41
N LEU A 31 -0.49 -3.56 -8.55
CA LEU A 31 0.91 -3.98 -8.75
C LEU A 31 1.04 -5.50 -8.91
N ALA A 32 0.37 -6.27 -8.05
CA ALA A 32 0.39 -7.73 -8.13
C ALA A 32 -0.21 -8.24 -9.45
N GLN A 33 -1.28 -7.61 -9.94
CA GLN A 33 -1.90 -7.96 -11.21
C GLN A 33 -0.97 -7.64 -12.40
N ILE A 34 -0.31 -6.47 -12.39
CA ILE A 34 0.67 -6.09 -13.41
C ILE A 34 1.83 -7.11 -13.45
N LEU A 35 2.35 -7.52 -12.28
CA LEU A 35 3.41 -8.52 -12.21
C LEU A 35 2.95 -9.90 -12.72
N ALA A 36 1.73 -10.33 -12.37
CA ALA A 36 1.17 -11.58 -12.86
C ALA A 36 1.03 -11.57 -14.40
N GLN A 37 0.58 -10.47 -14.98
CA GLN A 37 0.44 -10.30 -16.43
C GLN A 37 1.79 -10.15 -17.16
N SER A 38 2.80 -9.64 -16.46
CA SER A 38 4.14 -9.40 -17.00
C SER A 38 5.10 -10.57 -16.81
N ARG A 39 4.63 -11.70 -16.24
CA ARG A 39 5.44 -12.89 -15.97
C ARG A 39 6.08 -13.40 -17.28
N GLY A 40 7.41 -13.50 -17.29
CA GLY A 40 8.19 -13.92 -18.45
C GLY A 40 8.43 -12.82 -19.51
N ARG A 41 7.94 -11.59 -19.30
CA ARG A 41 8.21 -10.43 -20.16
C ARG A 41 9.25 -9.47 -19.58
N LEU A 42 9.48 -9.56 -18.27
CA LEU A 42 10.49 -8.79 -17.55
C LEU A 42 11.74 -9.64 -17.31
N PRO A 43 12.94 -9.03 -17.31
CA PRO A 43 14.13 -9.68 -16.76
C PRO A 43 13.87 -10.16 -15.32
N GLU A 44 14.43 -11.31 -14.94
CA GLU A 44 14.21 -11.93 -13.64
C GLU A 44 14.58 -11.00 -12.48
N GLU A 45 15.74 -10.33 -12.57
CA GLU A 45 16.19 -9.36 -11.55
C GLU A 45 15.21 -8.19 -11.37
N THR A 46 14.63 -7.68 -12.47
CA THR A 46 13.61 -6.64 -12.43
C THR A 46 12.33 -7.15 -11.77
N PHE A 47 11.91 -8.36 -12.12
CA PHE A 47 10.73 -8.99 -11.54
C PHE A 47 10.89 -9.19 -10.03
N GLU A 48 12.01 -9.74 -9.58
CA GLU A 48 12.31 -9.94 -8.16
C GLU A 48 12.39 -8.62 -7.38
N THR A 49 12.97 -7.58 -7.99
CA THR A 49 13.04 -6.24 -7.40
C THR A 49 11.63 -5.67 -7.18
N LEU A 50 10.75 -5.80 -8.16
CA LEU A 50 9.36 -5.33 -8.05
C LEU A 50 8.56 -6.15 -7.02
N VAL A 51 8.79 -7.46 -6.93
CA VAL A 51 8.22 -8.32 -5.87
C VAL A 51 8.66 -7.82 -4.49
N ARG A 52 9.94 -7.47 -4.32
CA ARG A 52 10.46 -6.93 -3.06
C ARG A 52 9.81 -5.59 -2.69
N ILE A 53 9.64 -4.69 -3.66
CA ILE A 53 8.92 -3.42 -3.47
C ILE A 53 7.49 -3.69 -3.02
N GLY A 54 6.76 -4.58 -3.70
CA GLY A 54 5.40 -4.97 -3.33
C GLY A 54 5.30 -5.56 -1.91
N ALA A 55 6.27 -6.36 -1.50
CA ALA A 55 6.33 -6.93 -0.14
C ALA A 55 6.52 -5.85 0.94
N VAL A 56 7.36 -4.83 0.69
CA VAL A 56 7.53 -3.70 1.60
C VAL A 56 6.23 -2.89 1.71
N LEU A 57 5.57 -2.59 0.59
CA LEU A 57 4.28 -1.89 0.59
C LEU A 57 3.21 -2.68 1.34
N TYR A 58 3.14 -4.00 1.14
CA TYR A 58 2.20 -4.87 1.85
C TYR A 58 2.44 -4.88 3.36
N LYS A 59 3.71 -4.94 3.80
CA LYS A 59 4.07 -4.89 5.22
C LYS A 59 3.68 -3.54 5.85
N GLU A 60 3.96 -2.43 5.18
CA GLU A 60 3.58 -1.09 5.64
C GLU A 60 2.05 -0.91 5.72
N GLY A 61 1.32 -1.42 4.72
CA GLY A 61 -0.15 -1.41 4.72
C GLY A 61 -0.74 -2.25 5.85
N ARG A 62 -0.16 -3.43 6.11
CA ARG A 62 -0.59 -4.32 7.18
C ARG A 62 -0.37 -3.71 8.57
N ASN A 63 0.77 -3.05 8.81
CA ASN A 63 1.00 -2.34 10.08
C ASN A 63 -0.07 -1.25 10.33
N ARG A 64 -0.53 -0.56 9.28
CA ARG A 64 -1.61 0.45 9.40
C ARG A 64 -2.99 -0.17 9.61
N PHE A 65 -3.21 -1.38 9.09
CA PHE A 65 -4.47 -2.12 9.27
C PHE A 65 -4.55 -2.71 10.69
N ASP A 66 -3.49 -3.38 11.13
CA ASP A 66 -3.39 -3.96 12.48
C ASP A 66 -3.50 -2.85 13.54
N ALA A 67 -2.81 -1.71 13.36
CA ALA A 67 -2.94 -0.57 14.27
C ALA A 67 -4.35 0.05 14.32
N ARG A 68 -5.10 0.06 13.21
CA ARG A 68 -6.50 0.52 13.20
C ARG A 68 -7.42 -0.48 13.89
N SER A 69 -7.16 -1.77 13.73
CA SER A 69 -7.89 -2.85 14.40
C SER A 69 -7.68 -2.77 15.92
N ASP A 70 -6.44 -2.58 16.37
CA ASP A 70 -6.09 -2.44 17.79
C ASP A 70 -6.77 -1.22 18.43
N VAL A 71 -6.79 -0.07 17.75
CA VAL A 71 -7.49 1.13 18.26
C VAL A 71 -9.00 0.90 18.33
N ALA A 72 -9.60 0.26 17.32
CA ALA A 72 -11.02 -0.06 17.33
C ALA A 72 -11.38 -1.04 18.47
N GLU A 73 -10.53 -2.03 18.73
CA GLU A 73 -10.71 -3.00 19.80
C GLU A 73 -10.52 -2.38 21.19
N ILE A 74 -9.51 -1.50 21.37
CA ILE A 74 -9.30 -0.73 22.60
C ILE A 74 -10.49 0.21 22.87
N MET A 75 -11.01 0.90 21.85
CA MET A 75 -12.18 1.78 22.01
C MET A 75 -13.45 0.99 22.32
N LYS A 76 -13.66 -0.16 21.67
CA LYS A 76 -14.79 -1.06 21.97
C LYS A 76 -14.73 -1.54 23.42
N LYS A 77 -13.56 -2.04 23.86
CA LYS A 77 -13.34 -2.52 25.23
C LYS A 77 -13.52 -1.40 26.27
N SER A 78 -13.09 -0.18 25.95
CA SER A 78 -13.28 1.00 26.81
C SER A 78 -14.75 1.44 26.90
N ALA A 79 -15.56 1.20 25.86
CA ALA A 79 -17.00 1.48 25.88
C ALA A 79 -17.78 0.41 26.66
N GLU A 80 -17.32 -0.85 26.61
CA GLU A 80 -17.88 -1.96 27.39
C GLU A 80 -17.59 -1.80 28.89
N ASP A 81 -16.39 -1.33 29.28
CA ASP A 81 -16.04 -1.08 30.69
C ASP A 81 -16.85 0.08 31.33
N ARG A 82 -17.24 1.09 30.55
CA ARG A 82 -18.05 2.24 31.04
C ARG A 82 -19.55 1.97 31.08
N GLY A 83 -20.01 0.85 30.53
CA GLY A 83 -21.42 0.44 30.53
C GLY A 83 -21.81 -0.42 31.74
N ASN A 84 -20.86 -0.69 32.65
CA ASN A 84 -21.01 -1.65 33.75
C ASN A 84 -20.80 -1.01 35.14
N GLU A 85 -20.98 0.31 35.25
CA GLU A 85 -21.06 1.07 36.51
C GLU A 85 -22.51 1.47 36.83
#